data_AF-A0A7X8XSS8-F1
#
_entry.id   AF-A0A7X8XSS8-F1
#
_cell.length_a   1.000
_cell.length_b   1.000
_cell.length_c   1.000
_cell.angle_alpha   90.00
_cell.angle_beta   90.00
_cell.angle_gamma   90.00
#
_symmetry.space_group_name_H-M   'P 1'
#
loop_
_entity.id
_entity.type
_entity.pdbx_description
1 polymer ?
#
loop_
_entity_poly.entity_id
_entity_poly.type
_entity_poly.pdbx_seq_one_letter_code
_entity_poly.pdbx_strand_id
1 'polypeptide(L)'
;MEVPHIAEPMEAVHKAQKGTAMADELKTIKFQMMLSETEAGQIDDWGFARKIRSRAEAIRRLCQIGMKANDAVVPLTEATIEALASARALKNNAAASLQALRETNPDLSTELERSFVELLSTVLSVGQEVALFVSKVDKLTTAEDLMAVLEETQKAIKIQVKPSSAG
;
A
#
# COMPACT_ATOMS: atom_id res chain seq x y z
N MET A 1 6.27 56.32 54.60
CA MET A 1 6.65 54.89 54.73
C MET A 1 6.50 54.31 53.33
N GLU A 2 7.63 54.25 52.63
CA GLU A 2 7.73 54.06 51.18
C GLU A 2 7.61 52.58 50.81
N VAL A 3 6.98 52.32 49.66
CA VAL A 3 6.84 51.01 49.04
C VAL A 3 8.09 50.74 48.18
N PRO A 4 8.80 49.61 48.34
CA PRO A 4 9.78 49.19 47.35
C PRO A 4 9.08 48.34 46.28
N HIS A 5 9.01 48.90 45.08
CA HIS A 5 8.64 48.21 43.85
C HIS A 5 9.83 47.37 43.39
N ILE A 6 9.80 46.07 43.67
CA ILE A 6 10.78 45.12 43.13
C ILE A 6 10.18 44.54 41.86
N ALA A 7 10.64 45.05 40.72
CA ALA A 7 10.41 44.45 39.42
C ALA A 7 11.22 43.15 39.33
N GLU A 8 10.54 42.00 39.36
CA GLU A 8 11.18 40.72 39.01
C GLU A 8 11.18 40.55 37.47
N PRO A 9 12.34 40.22 36.86
CA PRO A 9 12.49 40.16 35.42
C PRO A 9 11.82 38.90 34.83
N MET A 10 10.94 39.15 33.88
CA MET A 10 10.14 38.19 33.12
C MET A 10 10.98 37.42 32.06
N GLU A 11 12.13 36.87 32.44
CA GLU A 11 13.08 36.21 31.51
C GLU A 11 13.36 34.73 31.83
N ALA A 12 12.61 34.11 32.74
CA ALA A 12 12.76 32.69 33.09
C ALA A 12 11.67 31.76 32.52
N VAL A 13 10.70 32.27 31.76
CA VAL A 13 9.54 31.45 31.29
C VAL A 13 9.81 30.71 29.97
N HIS A 14 10.88 31.04 29.23
CA HIS A 14 11.10 30.50 27.88
C HIS A 14 12.14 29.36 27.76
N LYS A 15 12.62 28.77 28.87
CA LYS A 15 13.69 27.75 28.81
C LYS A 15 13.38 26.41 29.49
N ALA A 16 12.10 26.01 29.55
CA ALA A 16 11.69 24.72 30.12
C ALA A 16 10.71 23.90 29.25
N GLN A 17 10.58 24.17 27.95
CA GLN A 17 9.76 23.37 27.03
C GLN A 17 10.57 22.75 25.89
N LYS A 18 11.67 22.06 26.23
CA LYS A 18 12.41 21.25 25.26
C LYS A 18 13.02 20.04 25.96
N GLY A 19 12.18 19.09 26.37
CA GLY A 19 12.69 17.92 27.10
C GLY A 19 11.75 16.74 27.39
N THR A 20 10.47 16.71 26.98
CA THR A 20 9.56 15.63 27.44
C THR A 20 8.52 15.12 26.44
N ALA A 21 8.59 15.46 25.15
CA ALA A 21 7.52 15.12 24.20
C ALA A 21 7.52 13.66 23.69
N MET A 22 8.48 12.81 24.05
CA MET A 22 8.61 11.45 23.47
C MET A 22 8.54 10.32 24.51
N ALA A 23 8.13 10.61 25.76
CA ALA A 23 8.17 9.63 26.86
C ALA A 23 6.82 9.34 27.55
N ASP A 24 5.72 10.07 27.23
CA ASP A 24 4.43 9.91 27.95
C ASP A 24 3.31 9.21 27.15
N GLU A 25 3.58 8.73 25.93
CA GLU A 25 2.59 7.97 25.14
C GLU A 25 2.61 6.46 25.45
N LEU A 26 2.43 6.12 26.73
CA LEU A 26 2.14 4.74 27.17
C LEU A 26 0.78 4.64 27.89
N LYS A 27 -0.08 5.65 27.73
CA LYS A 27 -1.44 5.59 28.28
C LYS A 27 -2.34 4.87 27.28
N THR A 28 -2.60 3.60 27.55
CA THR A 28 -3.67 2.86 26.87
C THR A 28 -4.98 3.61 27.11
N ILE A 29 -5.56 4.19 26.06
CA ILE A 29 -6.85 4.86 26.14
C ILE A 29 -7.96 3.80 26.09
N LYS A 30 -8.91 3.88 27.01
CA LYS A 30 -10.11 3.03 26.96
C LYS A 30 -11.03 3.58 25.86
N PHE A 31 -11.16 2.84 24.78
CA PHE A 31 -12.06 3.16 23.68
C PHE A 31 -13.32 2.29 23.77
N GLN A 32 -14.49 2.91 23.90
CA GLN A 32 -15.77 2.22 23.83
C GLN A 32 -16.34 2.40 22.43
N MET A 33 -16.53 1.29 21.72
CA MET A 33 -17.11 1.24 20.39
C MET A 33 -18.41 0.44 20.43
N MET A 34 -19.43 0.93 19.74
CA MET A 34 -20.65 0.18 19.49
C MET A 34 -20.47 -0.59 18.19
N LEU A 35 -20.65 -1.90 18.23
CA LEU A 35 -20.64 -2.79 17.08
C LEU A 35 -21.95 -3.57 17.07
N SER A 36 -22.44 -3.89 15.88
CA SER A 36 -23.50 -4.90 15.75
C SER A 36 -23.00 -6.27 16.16
N GLU A 37 -23.92 -7.19 16.49
CA GLU A 37 -23.57 -8.58 16.82
C GLU A 37 -22.83 -9.26 15.67
N THR A 38 -23.24 -8.99 14.43
CA THR A 38 -22.60 -9.53 13.23
C THR A 38 -21.16 -9.05 13.08
N GLU A 39 -20.90 -7.75 13.23
CA GLU A 39 -19.54 -7.20 13.12
C GLU A 39 -18.63 -7.73 14.23
N ALA A 40 -19.13 -7.78 15.47
CA ALA A 40 -18.39 -8.34 16.58
C ALA A 40 -18.04 -9.83 16.35
N GLY A 41 -18.99 -10.60 15.81
CA GLY A 41 -18.79 -12.00 15.42
C GLY A 41 -17.73 -12.16 14.33
N GLN A 42 -17.77 -11.34 13.27
CA GLN A 42 -16.76 -11.36 12.21
C GLN A 42 -15.33 -11.09 12.72
N ILE A 43 -15.19 -10.13 13.66
CA ILE A 43 -13.89 -9.83 14.28
C ILE A 43 -13.40 -11.01 15.12
N ASP A 44 -14.30 -11.66 15.86
CA ASP A 44 -13.96 -12.83 16.66
C ASP A 44 -13.57 -14.02 15.79
N ASP A 45 -14.32 -14.31 14.73
CA ASP A 45 -14.01 -15.38 13.77
C ASP A 45 -12.63 -15.15 13.12
N TRP A 46 -12.38 -13.91 12.69
CA TRP A 46 -11.08 -13.52 12.14
C TRP A 46 -9.95 -13.70 13.15
N GLY A 47 -10.18 -13.30 14.40
CA GLY A 47 -9.24 -13.44 15.51
C GLY A 47 -8.96 -14.90 15.86
N PHE A 48 -10.00 -15.73 15.92
CA PHE A 48 -9.92 -17.16 16.21
C PHE A 48 -9.12 -17.90 15.14
N ALA A 49 -9.43 -17.66 13.86
CA ALA A 49 -8.70 -18.24 12.72
C ALA A 49 -7.20 -17.93 12.77
N ARG A 50 -6.82 -16.80 13.36
CA ARG A 50 -5.44 -16.30 13.47
C ARG A 50 -4.83 -16.46 14.86
N LYS A 51 -5.48 -17.22 15.76
CA LYS A 51 -5.03 -17.49 17.14
C LYS A 51 -4.74 -16.23 17.96
N ILE A 52 -5.51 -15.17 17.73
CA ILE A 52 -5.41 -13.91 18.47
C ILE A 52 -6.15 -14.04 19.79
N ARG A 53 -5.51 -13.62 20.88
CA ARG A 53 -5.95 -13.93 22.25
C ARG A 53 -7.18 -13.15 22.69
N SER A 54 -7.39 -11.94 22.15
CA SER A 54 -8.49 -11.08 22.57
C SER A 54 -9.09 -10.25 21.43
N ARG A 55 -10.38 -9.93 21.54
CA ARG A 55 -11.07 -9.05 20.59
C ARG A 55 -10.42 -7.68 20.49
N ALA A 56 -9.98 -7.10 21.61
CA ALA A 56 -9.29 -5.81 21.61
C ALA A 56 -7.96 -5.86 20.84
N GLU A 57 -7.22 -6.98 20.94
CA GLU A 57 -6.02 -7.20 20.14
C GLU A 57 -6.37 -7.38 18.65
N ALA A 58 -7.42 -8.14 18.33
CA ALA A 58 -7.87 -8.31 16.95
C ALA A 58 -8.25 -6.97 16.30
N ILE A 59 -9.01 -6.12 17.01
CA ILE A 59 -9.38 -4.78 16.55
C ILE A 59 -8.14 -3.93 16.29
N ARG A 60 -7.18 -3.89 17.23
CA ARG A 60 -5.94 -3.11 17.02
C ARG A 60 -5.18 -3.55 15.78
N ARG A 61 -5.03 -4.86 15.58
CA ARG A 61 -4.32 -5.41 14.42
C ARG A 61 -5.07 -5.11 13.12
N LEU A 62 -6.39 -5.27 13.10
CA LEU A 62 -7.22 -4.91 11.94
C LEU A 62 -7.12 -3.43 11.60
N CYS A 63 -7.12 -2.54 12.59
CA CYS A 63 -6.90 -1.11 12.36
C CYS A 63 -5.52 -0.83 11.77
N GLN A 64 -4.46 -1.44 12.32
CA GLN A 64 -3.10 -1.26 11.78
C GLN A 64 -2.97 -1.80 10.35
N ILE A 65 -3.55 -2.98 10.07
CA ILE A 65 -3.61 -3.55 8.73
C ILE A 65 -4.39 -2.63 7.80
N GLY A 66 -5.55 -2.13 8.22
CA GLY A 66 -6.40 -1.23 7.44
C GLY A 66 -5.70 0.08 7.06
N MET A 67 -5.01 0.72 8.01
CA MET A 67 -4.25 1.94 7.75
C MET A 67 -3.12 1.69 6.74
N LYS A 68 -2.31 0.65 6.95
CA LYS A 68 -1.23 0.32 6.01
C LYS A 68 -1.74 -0.13 4.64
N ALA A 69 -2.87 -0.84 4.60
CA ALA A 69 -3.50 -1.24 3.34
C ALA A 69 -4.01 -0.02 2.57
N ASN A 70 -4.60 0.96 3.25
CA ASN A 70 -5.00 2.22 2.63
C ASN A 70 -3.80 2.95 2.00
N ASP A 71 -2.69 3.05 2.74
CA ASP A 71 -1.53 3.83 2.30
C ASP A 71 -0.74 3.16 1.18
N ALA A 72 -0.70 1.83 1.15
CA ALA A 72 0.18 1.09 0.24
C ALA A 72 -0.55 0.21 -0.79
N VAL A 73 -1.67 -0.42 -0.44
CA VAL A 73 -2.38 -1.37 -1.31
C VAL A 73 -3.31 -0.63 -2.27
N VAL A 74 -4.00 0.42 -1.81
CA VAL A 74 -4.94 1.18 -2.66
C VAL A 74 -4.23 1.81 -3.87
N PRO A 75 -3.11 2.56 -3.73
CA PRO A 75 -2.44 3.15 -4.88
C PRO A 75 -1.88 2.10 -5.86
N LEU A 76 -1.39 0.97 -5.33
CA LEU A 76 -0.90 -0.14 -6.15
C LEU A 76 -2.04 -0.76 -6.98
N THR A 77 -3.22 -0.89 -6.38
CA THR A 77 -4.40 -1.45 -7.05
C THR A 77 -4.89 -0.50 -8.14
N GLU A 78 -4.94 0.81 -7.88
CA GLU A 78 -5.31 1.83 -8.86
C GLU A 78 -4.36 1.83 -10.07
N ALA A 79 -3.05 1.83 -9.82
CA ALA A 79 -2.03 1.78 -10.88
C ALA A 79 -2.15 0.49 -11.72
N THR A 80 -2.46 -0.64 -11.09
CA THR A 80 -2.66 -1.91 -11.79
C THR A 80 -3.90 -1.89 -12.68
N ILE A 81 -5.01 -1.32 -12.20
CA ILE A 81 -6.25 -1.16 -12.98
C ILE A 81 -6.01 -0.26 -14.19
N GLU A 82 -5.29 0.86 -14.02
CA GLU A 82 -4.95 1.78 -15.10
C GLU A 82 -4.04 1.11 -16.16
N ALA A 83 -3.03 0.36 -15.72
CA ALA A 83 -2.15 -0.39 -16.62
C ALA A 83 -2.93 -1.43 -17.44
N LEU A 84 -3.84 -2.17 -16.81
CA LEU A 84 -4.70 -3.13 -17.49
C LEU A 84 -5.67 -2.48 -18.48
N ALA A 85 -6.27 -1.34 -18.11
CA ALA A 85 -7.14 -0.57 -19.00
C ALA A 85 -6.37 -0.07 -20.24
N SER A 86 -5.16 0.45 -20.03
CA SER A 86 -4.28 0.92 -21.10
C SER A 86 -3.88 -0.21 -22.04
N ALA A 87 -3.51 -1.38 -21.50
CA ALA A 87 -3.18 -2.56 -22.29
C ALA A 87 -4.38 -3.06 -23.13
N ARG A 88 -5.58 -3.02 -22.55
CA ARG A 88 -6.82 -3.39 -23.25
C ARG A 88 -7.14 -2.42 -24.39
N ALA A 89 -6.98 -1.11 -24.17
CA ALA A 89 -7.19 -0.10 -25.19
C ALA A 89 -6.20 -0.26 -26.35
N LEU A 90 -4.92 -0.49 -26.04
CA LEU A 90 -3.89 -0.77 -27.04
C LEU A 90 -4.22 -2.02 -27.84
N LYS A 91 -4.63 -3.12 -27.20
CA LYS A 91 -5.04 -4.35 -27.91
C LYS A 91 -6.17 -4.09 -28.91
N ASN A 92 -7.20 -3.36 -28.49
CA ASN A 92 -8.37 -3.11 -29.35
C ASN A 92 -8.01 -2.24 -30.57
N ASN A 93 -7.11 -1.28 -30.40
CA ASN A 93 -6.70 -0.37 -31.47
C ASN A 93 -5.59 -0.95 -32.37
N ALA A 94 -4.73 -1.80 -31.80
CA ALA A 94 -3.63 -2.42 -32.52
C ALA A 94 -4.10 -3.51 -33.47
N ALA A 95 -5.13 -4.29 -33.12
CA ALA A 95 -5.57 -5.43 -33.95
C ALA A 95 -5.98 -5.04 -35.37
N ALA A 96 -6.74 -3.94 -35.51
CA ALA A 96 -7.15 -3.43 -36.84
C ALA A 96 -6.01 -2.72 -37.58
N SER A 97 -5.12 -2.05 -36.83
CA SER A 97 -4.04 -1.24 -37.41
C SER A 97 -2.84 -2.08 -37.85
N LEU A 98 -2.53 -3.16 -37.13
CA LEU A 98 -1.42 -4.08 -37.42
C LEU A 98 -1.59 -4.80 -38.75
N GLN A 99 -2.81 -5.21 -39.10
CA GLN A 99 -3.06 -5.91 -40.35
C GLN A 99 -2.79 -5.01 -41.57
N ALA A 100 -3.26 -3.76 -41.54
CA ALA A 100 -2.98 -2.78 -42.58
C ALA A 100 -1.50 -2.35 -42.64
N LEU A 101 -0.86 -2.22 -41.47
CA LEU A 101 0.57 -1.89 -41.37
C LEU A 101 1.47 -3.01 -41.89
N ARG A 102 1.13 -4.28 -41.66
CA ARG A 102 1.90 -5.43 -42.12
C ARG A 102 2.03 -5.49 -43.64
N GLU A 103 0.99 -5.07 -44.35
CA GLU A 103 0.98 -5.02 -45.82
C GLU A 103 1.75 -3.81 -46.37
N THR A 104 1.80 -2.71 -45.61
CA THR A 104 2.34 -1.43 -46.09
C THR A 104 3.79 -1.21 -45.67
N ASN A 105 4.19 -1.69 -44.49
CA ASN A 105 5.51 -1.43 -43.92
C ASN A 105 5.91 -2.56 -42.93
N PRO A 106 6.46 -3.68 -43.44
CA PRO A 106 6.71 -4.89 -42.65
C PRO A 106 7.71 -4.69 -41.50
N ASP A 107 8.72 -3.82 -41.67
CA ASP A 107 9.69 -3.53 -40.61
C ASP A 107 9.03 -2.83 -39.42
N LEU A 108 8.16 -1.84 -39.68
CA LEU A 108 7.43 -1.12 -38.64
C LEU A 108 6.41 -2.03 -37.94
N SER A 109 5.80 -2.98 -38.67
CA SER A 109 4.90 -3.96 -38.08
C SER A 109 5.62 -4.90 -37.10
N THR A 110 6.86 -5.27 -37.40
CA THR A 110 7.68 -6.14 -36.54
C THR A 110 8.07 -5.43 -35.24
N GLU A 111 8.45 -4.15 -35.31
CA GLU A 111 8.78 -3.33 -34.14
C GLU A 111 7.57 -3.13 -33.22
N LEU A 112 6.39 -2.92 -33.83
CA LEU A 112 5.12 -2.80 -33.11
C LEU A 112 4.70 -4.11 -32.45
N GLU A 113 4.84 -5.24 -33.14
CA GLU A 113 4.59 -6.58 -32.58
C GLU A 113 5.51 -6.86 -31.38
N ARG A 114 6.80 -6.53 -31.49
CA ARG A 114 7.77 -6.67 -30.39
C ARG A 114 7.35 -5.82 -29.18
N SER A 115 7.03 -4.55 -29.40
CA SER A 115 6.57 -3.64 -28.34
C SER A 115 5.30 -4.13 -27.67
N PHE A 116 4.38 -4.72 -28.44
CA PHE A 116 3.13 -5.26 -27.92
C PHE A 116 3.36 -6.53 -27.06
N VAL A 117 4.27 -7.41 -27.49
CA VAL A 117 4.68 -8.58 -26.70
C VAL A 117 5.33 -8.16 -25.38
N GLU A 118 6.21 -7.16 -25.39
CA GLU A 118 6.85 -6.63 -24.18
C GLU A 118 5.84 -6.01 -23.20
N LEU A 119 4.85 -5.28 -23.73
CA LEU A 119 3.75 -4.75 -22.93
C LEU A 119 2.92 -5.88 -22.31
N LEU A 120 2.54 -6.88 -23.11
CA LEU A 120 1.76 -8.02 -22.63
C LEU A 120 2.50 -8.83 -21.58
N SER A 121 3.80 -9.08 -21.76
CA SER A 121 4.61 -9.79 -20.77
C SER A 121 4.70 -9.02 -19.46
N THR A 122 4.84 -7.69 -19.53
CA THR A 122 4.87 -6.82 -18.34
C THR A 122 3.53 -6.86 -17.61
N VAL A 123 2.41 -6.77 -18.35
CA VAL A 123 1.06 -6.83 -17.76
C VAL A 123 0.80 -8.18 -17.11
N LEU A 124 1.18 -9.28 -17.76
CA LEU A 124 1.03 -10.63 -17.20
C LEU A 124 1.89 -10.83 -15.94
N SER A 125 3.13 -10.35 -15.96
CA SER A 125 4.03 -10.36 -14.80
C SER A 125 3.42 -9.62 -13.60
N VAL A 126 2.96 -8.39 -13.80
CA VAL A 126 2.30 -7.62 -12.73
C VAL A 126 1.05 -8.34 -12.24
N GLY A 127 0.24 -8.90 -13.14
CA GLY A 127 -0.95 -9.69 -12.78
C GLY A 127 -0.62 -10.91 -11.91
N GLN A 128 0.46 -11.64 -12.20
CA GLN A 128 0.91 -12.77 -11.41
C GLN A 128 1.37 -12.35 -10.01
N GLU A 129 2.14 -11.27 -9.90
CA GLU A 129 2.60 -10.75 -8.62
C GLU A 129 1.43 -10.25 -7.75
N VAL A 130 0.43 -9.61 -8.35
CA VAL A 130 -0.81 -9.21 -7.65
C VAL A 130 -1.60 -10.43 -7.18
N ALA A 131 -1.70 -11.49 -7.99
CA ALA A 131 -2.36 -12.73 -7.57
C ALA A 131 -1.63 -13.41 -6.40
N LEU A 132 -0.29 -13.43 -6.43
CA LEU A 132 0.53 -13.92 -5.32
C LEU A 132 0.36 -13.06 -4.07
N PHE A 133 0.33 -11.74 -4.22
CA PHE A 133 0.06 -10.80 -3.14
C PHE A 133 -1.28 -11.11 -2.45
N VAL A 134 -2.37 -11.25 -3.23
CA VAL A 134 -3.70 -11.59 -2.69
C VAL A 134 -3.66 -12.92 -1.92
N SER A 135 -2.98 -13.94 -2.45
CA SER A 135 -2.86 -15.24 -1.76
C SER A 135 -2.09 -15.16 -0.43
N LYS A 136 -1.19 -14.18 -0.29
CA LYS A 136 -0.43 -13.93 0.94
C LYS A 136 -1.22 -13.07 1.92
N VAL A 137 -2.07 -12.17 1.44
CA VAL A 137 -2.95 -11.32 2.27
C VAL A 137 -3.84 -12.15 3.20
N ASP A 138 -4.35 -13.30 2.73
CA ASP A 138 -5.16 -14.19 3.56
C ASP A 138 -4.45 -14.71 4.81
N LYS A 139 -3.11 -14.77 4.78
CA LYS A 139 -2.29 -15.31 5.88
C LYS A 139 -1.82 -14.24 6.85
N LEU A 140 -2.14 -12.97 6.60
CA LEU A 140 -1.66 -11.86 7.43
C LEU A 140 -2.24 -11.93 8.83
N THR A 141 -1.35 -11.80 9.82
CA THR A 141 -1.70 -11.72 11.23
C THR A 141 -1.31 -10.39 11.85
N THR A 142 -0.38 -9.66 11.23
CA THR A 142 0.13 -8.37 11.70
C THR A 142 0.26 -7.37 10.56
N ALA A 143 0.46 -6.11 10.91
CA ALA A 143 0.75 -5.06 9.95
C ALA A 143 2.22 -5.13 9.46
N GLU A 144 3.13 -5.78 10.19
CA GLU A 144 4.48 -6.10 9.72
C GLU A 144 4.43 -7.15 8.60
N ASP A 145 3.59 -8.18 8.74
CA ASP A 145 3.39 -9.20 7.70
C ASP A 145 2.97 -8.55 6.37
N LEU A 146 2.07 -7.55 6.44
CA LEU A 146 1.60 -6.82 5.25
C LEU A 146 2.75 -6.07 4.57
N MET A 147 3.58 -5.38 5.34
CA MET A 147 4.73 -4.64 4.80
C MET A 147 5.77 -5.56 4.19
N ALA A 148 6.06 -6.70 4.83
CA ALA A 148 6.99 -7.68 4.29
C ALA A 148 6.51 -8.24 2.95
N VAL A 149 5.22 -8.56 2.84
CA VAL A 149 4.60 -9.03 1.59
C VAL A 149 4.62 -7.93 0.53
N LEU A 150 4.36 -6.67 0.89
CA LEU A 150 4.43 -5.53 -0.03
C LEU A 150 5.84 -5.29 -0.55
N GLU A 151 6.86 -5.30 0.32
CA GLU A 151 8.26 -5.12 -0.08
C GLU A 151 8.73 -6.24 -1.02
N GLU A 152 8.36 -7.49 -0.72
CA GLU A 152 8.66 -8.64 -1.58
C GLU A 152 8.01 -8.48 -2.95
N THR A 153 6.73 -8.11 -2.99
CA THR A 153 5.97 -7.90 -4.24
C THR A 153 6.55 -6.73 -5.04
N GLN A 154 6.88 -5.61 -4.39
CA GLN A 154 7.48 -4.45 -5.04
C GLN A 154 8.87 -4.79 -5.62
N LYS A 155 9.66 -5.57 -4.88
CA LYS A 155 10.97 -6.03 -5.36
C LYS A 155 10.83 -6.96 -6.56
N ALA A 156 9.88 -7.89 -6.54
CA ALA A 156 9.60 -8.79 -7.65
C ALA A 156 9.18 -8.03 -8.91
N ILE A 157 8.26 -7.06 -8.78
CA ILE A 157 7.83 -6.18 -9.88
C ILE A 157 9.03 -5.38 -10.42
N LYS A 158 9.83 -4.73 -9.56
CA LYS A 158 10.99 -3.92 -9.98
C LYS A 158 12.06 -4.73 -10.71
N ILE A 159 12.27 -6.00 -10.35
CA ILE A 159 13.23 -6.88 -11.02
C ILE A 159 12.74 -7.21 -12.44
N GLN A 160 11.44 -7.41 -12.62
CA GLN A 160 10.86 -7.82 -13.90
C GLN A 160 10.60 -6.65 -14.86
N VAL A 161 10.43 -5.42 -14.33
CA VAL A 161 10.25 -4.19 -15.14
C VAL A 161 11.59 -3.56 -15.54
N LYS A 162 12.74 -4.14 -15.15
CA LYS A 162 14.03 -3.63 -15.62
C LYS A 162 14.03 -3.70 -17.16
N PRO A 163 14.11 -2.57 -17.88
CA PRO A 163 14.06 -2.57 -19.32
C PRO A 163 15.17 -3.48 -19.82
N SER A 164 14.87 -4.30 -20.82
CA SER A 164 15.86 -5.08 -21.54
C SER A 164 16.79 -4.11 -22.27
N SER A 165 17.71 -3.49 -21.54
CA SER A 165 18.82 -2.73 -22.08
C SER A 165 19.89 -3.72 -22.48
N ALA A 166 19.78 -4.28 -23.69
CA ALA A 166 20.89 -4.92 -24.40
C ALA A 166 20.53 -5.23 -25.85
N GLY A 167 21.27 -4.63 -26.79
CA GLY A 167 21.55 -5.20 -28.11
C GLY A 167 20.96 -4.45 -29.28
#